data_AF-A0A1X1Q6E1-F1
#
_entry.id   AF-A0A1X1Q6E1-F1
#
_cell.length_a   1.000
_cell.length_b   1.000
_cell.length_c   1.000
_cell.angle_alpha   90.00
_cell.angle_beta   90.00
_cell.angle_gamma   90.00
#
_symmetry.space_group_name_H-M   'P 1'
#
loop_
_entity.id
_entity.type
_entity.pdbx_description
1 polymer ?
#
loop_
_entity_poly.entity_id
_entity_poly.type
_entity_poly.pdbx_seq_one_letter_code
_entity_poly.pdbx_strand_id
1 'polypeptide(L)'
;MLANIISYALLIGLIVFFFFTMRRIMRRDNVINELIIGFVDRQTISKEELISRMYQYACNDFRLKGLIKKYNATEEDYTIIFDKLIYWANFKKRKRYIPVNAFFFYGSLKYLLTHKDDEAKPITMKMMNYFHF
;
A
#
# COMPACT_ATOMS: atom_id res chain seq x y z
N MET A 1 -35.78 22.71 16.43
CA MET A 1 -34.50 22.84 17.18
C MET A 1 -33.75 21.51 17.30
N LEU A 2 -34.35 20.44 17.84
CA LEU A 2 -33.67 19.14 18.02
C LEU A 2 -33.09 18.56 16.71
N ALA A 3 -33.86 18.59 15.62
CA ALA A 3 -33.41 18.13 14.30
C ALA A 3 -32.19 18.90 13.77
N ASN A 4 -32.11 20.21 14.04
CA ASN A 4 -30.97 21.03 13.64
C ASN A 4 -29.73 20.66 14.47
N ILE A 5 -29.90 20.44 15.78
CA ILE A 5 -28.80 19.99 16.66
C ILE A 5 -28.24 18.64 16.20
N ILE A 6 -29.11 17.67 15.89
CA ILE A 6 -28.71 16.35 15.36
C ILE A 6 -27.96 16.51 14.04
N SER A 7 -28.47 17.36 13.13
CA SER A 7 -27.83 17.62 11.83
C SER A 7 -26.44 18.24 11.99
N TYR A 8 -26.27 19.21 12.89
CA TYR A 8 -24.97 19.81 13.17
C TYR A 8 -24.00 18.82 13.81
N ALA A 9 -24.47 17.98 14.75
CA ALA A 9 -23.64 16.94 15.36
C ALA A 9 -23.16 15.90 14.32
N LEU A 10 -24.05 15.47 13.43
CA LEU A 10 -23.71 14.58 12.31
C LEU A 10 -22.70 15.24 11.36
N LEU A 11 -22.91 16.51 11.01
CA LEU A 11 -21.99 17.26 10.15
C LEU A 11 -20.59 17.35 10.77
N ILE A 12 -20.49 17.70 12.05
CA ILE A 12 -19.21 17.74 12.78
C ILE A 12 -18.55 16.36 12.78
N GLY A 13 -19.33 15.29 13.03
CA GLY A 13 -18.84 13.91 12.97
C GLY A 13 -18.26 13.54 11.60
N LEU A 14 -18.94 13.91 10.52
CA LEU A 14 -18.47 13.69 9.15
C LEU A 14 -17.20 14.48 8.84
N ILE A 15 -17.10 15.73 9.30
CA ILE A 15 -15.91 16.57 9.14
C ILE A 15 -14.70 15.92 9.85
N VAL A 16 -14.87 15.51 11.11
CA VAL A 16 -13.79 14.84 11.88
C VAL A 16 -13.37 13.54 11.20
N PHE A 17 -14.34 12.73 10.76
CA PHE A 17 -14.08 11.49 10.03
C PHE A 17 -13.33 11.74 8.71
N PHE A 18 -13.72 12.77 7.96
CA PHE A 18 -13.05 13.18 6.74
C PHE A 18 -11.60 13.58 6.99
N PHE A 19 -11.34 14.45 7.98
CA PHE A 19 -9.98 14.85 8.34
C PHE A 19 -9.10 13.67 8.75
N PHE A 20 -9.64 12.77 9.57
CA PHE A 20 -8.91 11.56 9.98
C PHE A 20 -8.56 10.67 8.78
N THR A 21 -9.53 10.44 7.90
CA THR A 21 -9.36 9.65 6.68
C THR A 21 -8.33 10.28 5.75
N MET A 22 -8.43 11.59 5.53
CA MET A 22 -7.53 12.33 4.63
C MET A 22 -6.09 12.36 5.19
N ARG A 23 -5.92 12.62 6.49
CA ARG A 23 -4.61 12.56 7.14
C ARG A 23 -3.95 11.19 6.96
N ARG A 24 -4.73 10.11 7.07
CA ARG A 24 -4.22 8.75 6.84
C ARG A 24 -3.81 8.52 5.39
N ILE A 25 -4.63 8.95 4.43
CA ILE A 25 -4.34 8.82 2.99
C ILE A 25 -3.06 9.59 2.66
N MET A 26 -2.94 10.84 3.10
CA MET A 26 -1.74 11.65 2.88
C MET A 26 -0.49 11.03 3.49
N ARG A 27 -0.58 10.50 4.73
CA ARG A 27 0.56 9.81 5.37
C ARG A 27 1.01 8.60 4.56
N ARG A 28 0.08 7.77 4.09
CA ARG A 28 0.40 6.63 3.21
C ARG A 28 1.06 7.09 1.92
N ASP A 29 0.48 8.07 1.24
CA ASP A 29 0.96 8.53 -0.05
C ASP A 29 2.33 9.20 0.06
N ASN A 30 2.61 9.89 1.18
CA ASN A 30 3.94 10.42 1.49
C ASN A 30 4.97 9.29 1.67
N VAL A 31 4.65 8.24 2.43
CA VAL A 31 5.54 7.08 2.60
C VAL A 31 5.82 6.40 1.27
N ILE A 32 4.78 6.14 0.46
CA ILE A 32 4.95 5.56 -0.88
C ILE A 32 5.89 6.43 -1.72
N ASN A 33 5.66 7.75 -1.74
CA ASN A 33 6.45 8.67 -2.55
C ASN A 33 7.91 8.76 -2.06
N GLU A 34 8.14 8.77 -0.74
CA GLU A 34 9.48 8.74 -0.15
C GLU A 34 10.24 7.48 -0.58
N LEU A 35 9.60 6.31 -0.48
CA LEU A 35 10.19 5.03 -0.85
C LEU A 35 10.50 4.95 -2.36
N ILE A 36 9.58 5.40 -3.21
CA ILE A 36 9.80 5.43 -4.66
C ILE A 36 10.95 6.37 -5.02
N ILE A 37 10.98 7.57 -4.45
CA ILE A 37 12.07 8.53 -4.71
C ILE A 37 13.39 7.95 -4.23
N GLY A 38 13.42 7.37 -3.02
CA GLY A 38 14.62 6.79 -2.44
C GLY A 38 15.16 5.61 -3.27
N PHE A 39 14.30 4.70 -3.70
CA PHE A 39 14.73 3.49 -4.39
C PHE A 39 14.94 3.68 -5.89
N VAL A 40 14.00 4.34 -6.57
CA VAL A 40 13.99 4.44 -8.04
C VAL A 40 14.74 5.67 -8.54
N ASP A 41 14.49 6.84 -7.94
CA ASP A 41 15.00 8.10 -8.50
C ASP A 41 16.40 8.44 -8.00
N ARG A 42 16.62 8.28 -6.68
CA ARG A 42 17.87 8.70 -6.01
C ARG A 42 18.79 7.55 -5.66
N GLN A 43 18.29 6.31 -5.66
CA GLN A 43 19.03 5.10 -5.29
C GLN A 43 19.71 5.22 -3.91
N THR A 44 19.07 5.91 -2.96
CA THR A 44 19.59 6.16 -1.61
C THR A 44 19.24 5.08 -0.60
N ILE A 45 18.30 4.18 -0.93
CA ILE A 45 17.91 3.05 -0.07
C ILE A 45 18.08 1.74 -0.84
N SER A 46 18.50 0.69 -0.14
CA SER A 46 18.64 -0.64 -0.74
C SER A 46 17.29 -1.33 -0.93
N LYS A 47 17.28 -2.45 -1.68
CA LYS A 47 16.09 -3.29 -1.84
C LYS A 47 15.63 -3.84 -0.48
N GLU A 48 16.57 -4.29 0.34
CA GLU A 48 16.32 -4.85 1.67
C GLU A 48 15.68 -3.80 2.58
N GLU A 49 16.23 -2.58 2.59
CA GLU A 49 15.67 -1.48 3.35
C GLU A 49 14.26 -1.09 2.86
N LEU A 50 14.05 -1.05 1.55
CA LEU A 50 12.75 -0.78 0.96
C LEU A 50 11.70 -1.81 1.43
N ILE A 51 12.01 -3.10 1.29
CA ILE A 51 11.12 -4.20 1.68
C ILE A 51 10.81 -4.12 3.18
N SER A 52 11.84 -3.93 4.01
CA SER A 52 11.67 -3.83 5.45
C SER A 52 10.73 -2.69 5.82
N ARG A 53 10.91 -1.50 5.23
CA ARG A 53 10.04 -0.34 5.47
C ARG A 53 8.60 -0.60 4.99
N MET A 54 8.40 -1.29 3.86
CA MET A 54 7.05 -1.67 3.40
C MET A 54 6.36 -2.65 4.35
N TYR A 55 7.09 -3.67 4.81
CA TYR A 55 6.58 -4.67 5.76
C TYR A 55 6.25 -4.02 7.11
N GLN A 56 7.16 -3.22 7.66
CA GLN A 56 6.94 -2.49 8.91
C GLN A 56 5.76 -1.52 8.83
N TYR A 57 5.56 -0.85 7.69
CA TYR A 57 4.37 -0.04 7.48
C TYR A 57 3.09 -0.88 7.59
N ALA A 58 3.06 -2.05 6.94
CA ALA A 58 1.89 -2.92 6.94
C ALA A 58 1.59 -3.52 8.33
N CYS A 59 2.62 -3.85 9.12
CA CYS A 59 2.48 -4.30 10.51
C CYS A 59 1.85 -3.22 11.41
N ASN A 60 2.11 -1.95 11.13
CA ASN A 60 1.64 -0.82 11.94
C ASN A 60 0.31 -0.20 11.44
N ASP A 61 -0.04 -0.33 10.16
CA ASP A 61 -1.33 0.16 9.66
C ASP A 61 -2.49 -0.72 10.11
N PHE A 62 -3.55 -0.10 10.64
CA PHE A 62 -4.65 -0.85 11.24
C PHE A 62 -5.42 -1.75 10.24
N ARG A 63 -5.42 -1.44 8.94
CA ARG A 63 -6.09 -2.25 7.92
C ARG A 63 -5.17 -3.34 7.40
N LEU A 64 -3.90 -3.01 7.18
CA LEU A 64 -2.93 -3.96 6.62
C LEU A 64 -2.48 -4.98 7.66
N LYS A 65 -2.34 -4.61 8.94
CA LYS A 65 -1.96 -5.54 10.01
C LYS A 65 -2.89 -6.74 10.14
N GLY A 66 -4.17 -6.56 9.80
CA GLY A 66 -5.15 -7.64 9.77
C GLY A 66 -4.83 -8.67 8.68
N LEU A 67 -4.32 -8.23 7.52
CA LEU A 67 -3.85 -9.12 6.46
C LEU A 67 -2.56 -9.82 6.85
N ILE A 68 -1.60 -9.10 7.44
CA ILE A 68 -0.35 -9.70 7.92
C ILE A 68 -0.64 -10.87 8.85
N LYS A 69 -1.50 -10.67 9.86
CA LYS A 69 -1.92 -11.73 10.78
C LYS A 69 -2.70 -12.84 10.08
N LYS A 70 -3.65 -12.49 9.22
CA LYS A 70 -4.53 -13.48 8.55
C LYS A 70 -3.76 -14.44 7.65
N TYR A 71 -2.76 -13.94 6.94
CA TYR A 71 -1.98 -14.73 5.98
C TYR A 71 -0.64 -15.20 6.53
N ASN A 72 -0.38 -14.95 7.83
CA ASN A 72 0.92 -15.17 8.48
C ASN A 72 2.10 -14.62 7.65
N ALA A 73 1.91 -13.42 7.11
CA ALA A 73 2.83 -12.84 6.15
C ALA A 73 4.14 -12.44 6.82
N THR A 74 5.27 -12.80 6.19
CA THR A 74 6.62 -12.46 6.66
C THR A 74 7.28 -11.43 5.75
N GLU A 75 8.44 -10.91 6.18
CA GLU A 75 9.30 -10.05 5.35
C GLU A 75 9.87 -10.81 4.13
N GLU A 76 10.05 -12.13 4.26
CA GLU A 76 10.43 -13.01 3.15
C GLU A 76 9.33 -13.11 2.10
N ASP A 77 8.05 -13.24 2.51
CA ASP A 77 6.92 -13.20 1.57
C ASP A 77 6.91 -11.88 0.78
N TYR A 78 7.19 -10.75 1.45
CA TYR A 78 7.30 -9.46 0.78
C TYR A 78 8.44 -9.44 -0.24
N THR A 79 9.57 -10.08 0.07
CA THR A 79 10.73 -10.17 -0.81
C THR A 79 10.40 -10.98 -2.07
N ILE A 80 9.82 -12.17 -1.89
CA ILE A 80 9.40 -13.05 -2.99
C ILE A 80 8.41 -12.33 -3.91
N ILE A 81 7.38 -11.69 -3.34
CA ILE A 81 6.38 -10.96 -4.11
C ILE A 81 7.02 -9.76 -4.82
N PHE A 82 7.88 -9.00 -4.14
CA PHE A 82 8.56 -7.85 -4.73
C PHE A 82 9.40 -8.26 -5.94
N ASP A 83 10.15 -9.35 -5.84
CA ASP A 83 10.99 -9.87 -6.92
C ASP A 83 10.18 -10.31 -8.14
N LYS A 84 9.00 -10.90 -7.92
CA LYS A 84 8.06 -11.21 -8.99
C LYS A 84 7.55 -9.94 -9.69
N LEU A 85 7.19 -8.91 -8.91
CA LEU A 85 6.66 -7.66 -9.46
C LEU A 85 7.72 -6.84 -10.19
N ILE A 86 8.94 -6.73 -9.66
CA ILE A 86 10.00 -5.96 -10.29
C ILE A 86 10.41 -6.60 -11.62
N TYR A 87 10.48 -7.92 -11.72
CA TYR A 87 10.86 -8.60 -12.96
C TYR A 87 9.97 -8.20 -14.16
N TRP A 88 8.66 -8.05 -13.94
CA TRP A 88 7.70 -7.72 -15.02
C TRP A 88 7.26 -6.26 -15.05
N ALA A 89 7.35 -5.51 -13.95
CA ALA A 89 6.85 -4.15 -13.81
C ALA A 89 7.89 -3.17 -13.21
N ASN A 90 9.16 -3.33 -13.55
CA ASN A 90 10.21 -2.36 -13.20
C ASN A 90 10.14 -1.08 -14.04
N PHE A 91 9.02 -0.36 -13.97
CA PHE A 91 8.88 0.95 -14.61
C PHE A 91 7.94 1.84 -13.82
N LYS A 92 8.22 3.15 -13.85
CA LYS A 92 7.52 4.18 -13.09
C LYS A 92 6.62 5.00 -14.01
N LYS A 93 5.36 5.22 -13.60
CA LYS A 93 4.39 6.09 -14.29
C LYS A 93 4.03 7.25 -13.36
N ARG A 94 4.59 8.43 -13.63
CA ARG A 94 4.47 9.63 -12.76
C ARG A 94 4.94 9.29 -11.33
N LYS A 95 4.06 9.39 -10.32
CA LYS A 95 4.35 9.09 -8.91
C LYS A 95 4.02 7.64 -8.51
N ARG A 96 3.73 6.77 -9.48
CA ARG A 96 3.35 5.38 -9.23
C ARG A 96 4.43 4.44 -9.73
N TYR A 97 4.71 3.41 -8.95
CA TYR A 97 5.64 2.34 -9.23
C TYR A 97 5.06 1.06 -8.59
N ILE A 98 4.59 0.13 -9.42
CA ILE A 98 3.80 -1.02 -8.98
C ILE A 98 4.49 -1.86 -7.90
N PRO A 99 5.80 -2.20 -8.02
CA PRO A 99 6.49 -2.99 -7.02
C PRO A 99 6.46 -2.37 -5.60
N VAL A 100 6.22 -1.07 -5.48
CA VAL A 100 6.03 -0.40 -4.18
C VAL A 100 4.54 -0.21 -3.89
N ASN A 101 3.80 0.43 -4.80
CA ASN A 101 2.40 0.80 -4.56
C ASN A 101 1.53 -0.39 -4.15
N ALA A 102 1.76 -1.58 -4.72
CA ALA A 102 0.92 -2.75 -4.50
C ALA A 102 0.86 -3.23 -3.03
N PHE A 103 1.85 -2.90 -2.21
CA PHE A 103 1.91 -3.31 -0.80
C PHE A 103 1.12 -2.38 0.15
N PHE A 104 0.69 -1.19 -0.30
CA PHE A 104 0.09 -0.17 0.57
C PHE A 104 -1.44 -0.09 0.52
N PHE A 105 -2.09 -0.85 -0.37
CA PHE A 105 -3.55 -0.89 -0.48
C PHE A 105 -4.08 -2.27 -0.07
N TYR A 106 -5.16 -2.27 0.70
CA TYR A 106 -5.74 -3.51 1.25
C TYR A 106 -6.09 -4.53 0.16
N GLY A 107 -6.72 -4.09 -0.93
CA GLY A 107 -7.14 -4.98 -2.02
C GLY A 107 -5.97 -5.63 -2.75
N SER A 108 -4.95 -4.84 -3.09
CA SER A 108 -3.75 -5.34 -3.77
C SER A 108 -2.92 -6.23 -2.86
N LEU A 109 -2.66 -5.81 -1.61
CA LEU A 109 -1.90 -6.63 -0.66
C LEU A 109 -2.60 -7.95 -0.36
N LYS A 110 -3.93 -7.93 -0.14
CA LYS A 110 -4.72 -9.15 0.05
C LYS A 110 -4.56 -10.10 -1.13
N TYR A 111 -4.66 -9.58 -2.36
CA TYR A 111 -4.49 -10.39 -3.55
C TYR A 111 -3.09 -11.01 -3.62
N LEU A 112 -2.04 -10.20 -3.42
CA LEU A 112 -0.65 -10.64 -3.47
C LEU A 112 -0.35 -11.73 -2.44
N LEU A 113 -0.80 -11.55 -1.19
CA LEU A 113 -0.59 -12.55 -0.14
C LEU A 113 -1.39 -13.84 -0.37
N THR A 114 -2.55 -13.76 -1.04
CA THR A 114 -3.36 -14.93 -1.38
C THR A 114 -2.72 -15.74 -2.51
N HIS A 115 -2.01 -15.09 -3.42
CA HIS A 115 -1.43 -15.67 -4.64
C HIS A 115 0.11 -15.59 -4.61
N LYS A 116 0.71 -15.66 -3.41
CA LYS A 116 2.15 -15.45 -3.24
C LYS A 116 2.97 -16.55 -3.91
N ASP A 117 2.39 -17.72 -4.10
CA ASP A 117 3.01 -18.89 -4.74
C ASP A 117 2.75 -18.96 -6.26
N ASP A 118 1.86 -18.11 -6.78
CA ASP A 118 1.54 -18.05 -8.21
C ASP A 118 2.73 -17.54 -9.05
N GLU A 119 2.67 -17.79 -10.36
CA GLU A 119 3.66 -17.28 -11.30
C GLU A 119 3.77 -15.74 -11.30
N ALA A 120 4.98 -15.24 -11.56
CA ALA A 120 5.28 -13.81 -11.51
C ALA A 120 4.46 -12.96 -12.50
N LYS A 121 4.21 -13.48 -13.71
CA LYS A 121 3.56 -12.73 -14.79
C LYS A 121 2.07 -12.48 -14.50
N PRO A 122 1.24 -13.49 -14.18
CA PRO A 122 -0.18 -13.27 -13.84
C PRO A 122 -0.39 -12.29 -12.69
N ILE A 123 0.36 -12.42 -11.59
CA ILE A 123 0.22 -11.53 -10.44
C ILE A 123 0.59 -10.09 -10.80
N THR A 124 1.65 -9.91 -11.60
CA THR A 124 2.11 -8.58 -12.00
C THR A 124 1.11 -7.91 -12.95
N MET A 125 0.61 -8.64 -13.94
CA MET A 125 -0.44 -8.14 -14.84
C MET A 125 -1.71 -7.74 -14.08
N LYS A 126 -2.10 -8.51 -13.06
CA LYS A 126 -3.24 -8.14 -12.20
C LYS A 126 -2.98 -6.82 -11.48
N MET A 127 -1.77 -6.61 -10.95
CA MET A 127 -1.40 -5.35 -10.29
C MET A 127 -1.36 -4.18 -11.29
N MET A 128 -0.82 -4.37 -12.49
CA MET A 128 -0.85 -3.36 -13.56
C MET A 128 -2.27 -2.90 -13.86
N ASN A 129 -3.19 -3.86 -14.05
CA ASN A 129 -4.60 -3.57 -14.28
C ASN A 129 -5.25 -2.84 -13.08
N TYR A 130 -4.94 -3.27 -11.86
CA TYR A 130 -5.45 -2.65 -10.63
C TYR A 130 -5.03 -1.18 -10.49
N PHE A 131 -3.81 -0.83 -10.92
CA PHE A 131 -3.27 0.52 -10.82
C PHE A 131 -3.42 1.36 -12.10
N HIS A 132 -4.10 0.83 -13.13
CA HIS A 132 -4.30 1.45 -14.45
C HIS A 132 -2.98 1.85 -15.12
N PHE A 133 -2.04 0.91 -15.14
CA PHE A 133 -0.77 1.07 -15.83
C PHE A 133 -0.88 0.81 -17.32
#